data_AF-A0A1D9QLV6-F1
#
_entry.id   AF-A0A1D9QLV6-F1
#
_cell.length_a   1.000
_cell.length_b   1.000
_cell.length_c   1.000
_cell.angle_alpha   90.00
_cell.angle_beta   90.00
_cell.angle_gamma   90.00
#
_symmetry.space_group_name_H-M   'P 1'
#
loop_
_entity.id
_entity.type
_entity.pdbx_description
1 polymer ?
#
loop_
_entity_poly.entity_id
_entity_poly.type
_entity_poly.pdbx_seq_one_letter_code
_entity_poly.pdbx_strand_id
1 'polypeptide(L)'
;MPFQVEKLQLQTLLRERVFVTWVNSAGKPLTLGSCSHRNKNNPEFIMEAGYDMEGHIHIHFFLTVTIKFGGKKQPLEMLLVVPPNANFANAPYLLQN
;
A
#
# COMPACT_ATOMS: atom_id res chain seq x y z
N MET A 1 -9.71 17.22 -8.11
CA MET A 1 -9.30 16.59 -9.38
C MET A 1 -8.68 15.23 -9.04
N PRO A 2 -9.15 14.10 -9.56
CA PRO A 2 -8.51 12.81 -9.30
C PRO A 2 -7.10 12.81 -9.94
N PHE A 3 -6.08 12.54 -9.14
CA PHE A 3 -4.70 12.39 -9.58
C PHE A 3 -4.58 11.12 -10.42
N GLN A 4 -4.22 11.27 -11.71
CA GLN A 4 -4.03 10.15 -12.62
C GLN A 4 -2.57 9.73 -12.58
N VAL A 5 -2.27 8.70 -11.77
CA VAL A 5 -0.93 8.12 -11.59
C VAL A 5 -0.30 7.71 -12.92
N GLU A 6 -1.11 7.24 -13.88
CA GLU A 6 -0.69 6.75 -15.20
C GLU A 6 -0.02 7.82 -16.09
N LYS A 7 -0.16 9.11 -15.77
CA LYS A 7 0.47 10.20 -16.55
C LYS A 7 1.91 10.49 -16.15
N LEU A 8 2.36 9.99 -14.99
CA LEU A 8 3.73 10.17 -14.56
C LEU A 8 4.57 9.10 -15.25
N GLN A 9 5.39 9.50 -16.24
CA GLN A 9 6.38 8.63 -16.86
C GLN A 9 7.49 8.32 -15.86
N LEU A 10 7.16 7.48 -14.86
CA LEU A 10 8.06 7.15 -13.77
C LEU A 10 9.10 6.15 -14.25
N GLN A 11 10.37 6.45 -13.96
CA GLN A 11 11.44 5.48 -14.09
C GLN A 11 11.58 4.69 -12.78
N THR A 12 11.36 3.38 -12.83
CA THR A 12 11.45 2.50 -11.66
C THR A 12 12.88 2.49 -11.10
N LEU A 13 12.99 2.75 -9.79
CA LEU A 13 14.22 2.64 -9.01
C LEU A 13 14.26 1.34 -8.22
N LEU A 14 13.13 0.98 -7.60
CA LEU A 14 13.01 -0.14 -6.69
C LEU A 14 11.62 -0.75 -6.84
N ARG A 15 11.54 -2.08 -6.82
CA ARG A 15 10.27 -2.81 -6.74
C ARG A 15 10.46 -4.02 -5.85
N GLU A 16 9.97 -3.93 -4.63
CA GLU A 16 10.24 -4.93 -3.60
C GLU A 16 8.97 -5.37 -2.89
N ARG A 17 9.01 -6.59 -2.39
CA ARG A 17 7.98 -7.08 -1.48
C ARG A 17 8.22 -6.50 -0.10
N VAL A 18 7.17 -5.95 0.51
CA VAL A 18 7.25 -5.33 1.83
C VAL A 18 6.33 -6.00 2.84
N PHE A 19 6.69 -5.85 4.11
CA PHE A 19 5.95 -6.35 5.26
C PHE A 19 5.73 -5.19 6.22
N VAL A 20 4.50 -5.01 6.68
CA VAL A 20 4.16 -3.94 7.63
C VAL A 20 3.67 -4.57 8.92
N THR A 21 4.27 -4.19 10.04
CA THR A 21 3.87 -4.61 11.38
C THR A 21 3.36 -3.40 12.16
N TRP A 22 2.28 -3.58 12.92
CA TRP A 22 1.75 -2.53 13.79
C TRP A 22 1.05 -3.15 15.00
N VAL A 23 0.83 -2.34 16.03
CA VAL A 23 0.06 -2.72 17.23
C VAL A 23 -1.32 -2.09 17.13
N ASN A 24 -2.37 -2.89 17.29
CA ASN A 24 -3.74 -2.36 17.29
C ASN A 24 -4.12 -1.74 18.66
N SER A 25 -5.31 -1.14 18.75
CA SER A 25 -5.80 -0.52 19.99
C SER A 25 -5.89 -1.48 21.18
N ALA A 26 -5.97 -2.79 20.95
CA ALA A 26 -5.98 -3.83 21.97
C ALA A 26 -4.56 -4.32 22.36
N GLY A 27 -3.49 -3.68 21.88
CA GLY A 27 -2.11 -4.08 22.16
C GLY A 27 -1.63 -5.32 21.40
N LYS A 28 -2.41 -5.82 20.43
CA LYS A 28 -2.07 -7.02 19.66
C LYS A 28 -1.20 -6.67 18.45
N PRO A 29 -0.05 -7.34 18.24
CA PRO A 29 0.74 -7.16 17.02
C PRO A 29 -0.02 -7.77 15.82
N LEU A 30 -0.11 -6.97 14.76
CA LEU A 30 -0.66 -7.33 13.46
C LEU A 30 0.44 -7.22 12.40
N THR A 31 0.26 -7.94 11.30
CA THR A 31 1.20 -7.92 10.17
C THR A 31 0.43 -8.02 8.86
N LEU A 32 0.87 -7.21 7.88
CA LEU A 32 0.43 -7.23 6.50
C LEU A 32 1.61 -7.64 5.61
N GLY A 33 1.34 -8.35 4.52
CA GLY A 33 2.36 -8.82 3.58
C GLY A 33 3.03 -10.14 4.00
N SER A 34 2.91 -10.58 5.26
CA SER A 34 3.49 -11.84 5.74
C SER A 34 2.58 -13.04 5.45
N CYS A 35 3.19 -14.18 5.13
CA CYS A 35 2.47 -15.45 5.05
C CYS A 35 2.07 -15.87 6.48
N SER A 36 0.82 -15.62 6.87
CA SER A 36 0.32 -16.14 8.14
C SER A 36 0.06 -17.64 8.04
N HIS A 37 0.56 -18.42 9.01
CA HIS A 37 0.29 -19.86 9.12
C HIS A 37 -1.21 -20.20 9.10
N ARG A 38 -2.08 -19.27 9.53
CA ARG A 38 -3.54 -19.48 9.56
C ARG A 38 -4.23 -19.25 8.23
N ASN A 39 -3.67 -18.41 7.36
CA ASN A 39 -4.32 -18.02 6.10
C ASN A 39 -3.72 -18.75 4.89
N LYS A 40 -2.47 -19.27 4.98
CA LYS A 40 -1.67 -19.84 3.87
C LYS A 40 -1.56 -18.95 2.62
N ASN A 41 -2.21 -17.79 2.62
CA ASN A 41 -2.16 -16.82 1.56
C ASN A 41 -0.86 -16.05 1.68
N ASN A 42 -0.21 -15.90 0.53
CA ASN A 42 1.00 -15.14 0.32
C ASN A 42 0.60 -13.79 -0.30
N PRO A 43 0.12 -12.80 0.48
CA PRO A 43 -0.31 -11.53 -0.08
C PRO A 43 0.89 -10.85 -0.75
N GLU A 44 0.75 -10.53 -2.03
CA GLU A 44 1.70 -9.69 -2.75
C GLU A 44 1.47 -8.25 -2.34
N PHE A 45 2.14 -7.85 -1.26
CA PHE A 45 2.25 -6.46 -0.85
C PHE A 45 3.57 -5.90 -1.39
N ILE A 46 3.48 -5.07 -2.42
CA ILE A 46 4.62 -4.59 -3.20
C ILE A 46 4.78 -3.09 -2.97
N MET A 47 6.00 -2.65 -2.71
CA MET A 47 6.40 -1.26 -2.78
C MET A 47 7.14 -1.05 -4.09
N GLU A 48 6.75 -0.02 -4.83
CA GLU A 48 7.49 0.46 -5.98
C GLU A 48 7.89 1.91 -5.73
N ALA A 49 9.18 2.21 -5.94
CA ALA A 49 9.68 3.57 -5.94
C ALA A 49 10.21 3.90 -7.32
N GLY A 50 9.88 5.09 -7.81
CA GLY A 50 10.37 5.61 -9.09
C GLY A 50 10.55 7.11 -9.02
N TYR A 51 11.21 7.70 -10.02
CA TYR A 51 11.31 9.14 -10.14
C TYR A 51 10.68 9.66 -11.42
N ASP A 52 10.15 10.88 -11.37
CA ASP A 52 9.59 11.58 -12.53
C ASP A 52 10.67 12.38 -13.28
N MET A 53 10.30 13.02 -14.39
CA MET A 53 11.21 13.86 -15.19
C MET A 53 11.77 15.06 -14.41
N GLU A 54 11.14 15.44 -13.30
CA GLU A 54 11.54 16.54 -12.43
C GLU A 54 12.47 16.08 -11.29
N GLY A 55 12.72 14.76 -11.19
CA GLY A 55 13.59 14.15 -10.19
C GLY A 55 12.92 13.88 -8.84
N HIS A 56 11.60 14.03 -8.72
CA HIS A 56 10.89 13.72 -7.48
C HIS A 56 10.71 12.21 -7.33
N ILE A 57 10.91 11.70 -6.12
CA ILE A 57 10.67 10.28 -5.80
C ILE A 57 9.19 10.07 -5.48
N HIS A 58 8.57 9.16 -6.22
CA HIS A 58 7.20 8.67 -6.00
C HIS A 58 7.26 7.27 -5.40
N ILE A 59 6.45 7.02 -4.38
CA ILE A 59 6.36 5.71 -3.73
C ILE A 59 4.92 5.21 -3.84
N HIS A 60 4.76 4.02 -4.41
CA HIS A 60 3.49 3.33 -4.57
C HIS A 60 3.48 2.02 -3.80
N PHE A 61 2.36 1.72 -3.13
CA PHE A 61 2.12 0.42 -2.54
C PHE A 61 0.95 -0.28 -3.23
N PHE A 62 1.20 -1.49 -3.70
CA PHE A 62 0.22 -2.35 -4.35
C PHE A 62 -0.16 -3.48 -3.41
N LEU A 63 -1.46 -3.70 -3.24
CA LEU A 63 -1.99 -4.82 -2.47
C LEU A 63 -3.16 -5.45 -3.23
N THR A 64 -3.01 -6.71 -3.62
CA THR A 64 -4.14 -7.50 -4.12
C THR A 64 -4.80 -8.23 -2.95
N VAL A 65 -6.08 -7.94 -2.71
CA VAL A 65 -6.91 -8.66 -1.73
C VAL A 65 -8.01 -9.43 -2.43
N THR A 66 -8.54 -10.45 -1.76
CA THR A 66 -9.76 -11.13 -2.21
C THR A 66 -10.90 -10.74 -1.28
N ILE A 67 -11.92 -10.08 -1.81
CA ILE A 67 -13.13 -9.74 -1.07
C ILE A 67 -14.25 -10.74 -1.40
N LYS A 68 -15.17 -10.97 -0.46
CA LYS A 68 -16.37 -11.79 -0.70
C LYS A 68 -17.57 -10.86 -0.84
N PHE A 69 -18.11 -10.75 -2.05
CA PHE A 69 -19.29 -9.95 -2.36
C PHE A 69 -20.41 -10.85 -2.90
N GLY A 70 -21.59 -10.82 -2.27
CA GLY A 70 -22.71 -11.68 -2.68
C GLY A 70 -22.40 -13.18 -2.68
N GLY A 71 -21.58 -13.65 -1.75
CA GLY A 71 -21.17 -15.07 -1.68
C GLY A 71 -19.99 -15.45 -2.59
N LYS A 72 -19.67 -14.63 -3.60
CA LYS A 72 -18.58 -14.88 -4.56
C LYS A 72 -17.30 -14.20 -4.11
N LYS A 73 -16.16 -14.88 -4.29
CA LYS A 73 -14.84 -14.29 -4.08
C LYS A 73 -14.43 -13.51 -5.34
N GLN A 74 -14.00 -12.27 -5.17
CA GLN A 74 -13.50 -11.43 -6.25
C GLN A 74 -12.16 -10.81 -5.83
N PRO A 75 -11.14 -10.81 -6.71
CA PRO A 75 -9.93 -10.07 -6.47
C PRO A 75 -10.21 -8.57 -6.57
N LEU A 76 -9.59 -7.80 -5.68
CA LEU A 76 -9.60 -6.35 -5.67
C LEU A 76 -8.15 -5.89 -5.51
N GLU A 77 -7.70 -5.05 -6.42
CA GLU A 77 -6.41 -4.38 -6.32
C GLU A 77 -6.57 -3.06 -5.58
N MET A 78 -5.71 -2.81 -4.60
CA MET A 78 -5.64 -1.56 -3.86
C MET A 78 -4.27 -0.92 -4.10
N LEU A 79 -4.29 0.35 -4.51
CA LEU A 79 -3.11 1.17 -4.75
C LEU A 79 -3.09 2.33 -3.75
N LEU A 80 -2.04 2.42 -2.95
CA LEU A 80 -1.75 3.58 -2.10
C LEU A 80 -0.59 4.37 -2.71
N VAL A 81 -0.83 5.64 -3.01
CA VAL A 81 0.15 6.57 -3.58
C VAL A 81 0.64 7.50 -2.49
N VAL A 82 1.96 7.53 -2.27
CA VAL A 82 2.62 8.53 -1.42
C VAL A 82 3.11 9.65 -2.32
N PRO A 83 2.52 10.86 -2.22
CA PRO A 83 3.00 11.98 -3.02
C PRO A 83 4.41 12.41 -2.58
N PRO A 84 5.24 12.93 -3.50
CA PRO A 84 6.63 13.29 -3.23
C PRO A 84 6.79 14.38 -2.16
N ASN A 85 5.76 15.20 -1.98
CA ASN A 85 5.70 16.28 -0.99
C ASN A 85 4.82 15.92 0.23
N ALA A 86 4.56 14.64 0.47
CA ALA A 86 3.78 14.19 1.62
C ALA A 86 4.43 14.64 2.93
N ASN A 87 3.82 15.64 3.59
CA ASN A 87 4.19 16.02 4.94
C ASN A 87 3.44 15.15 5.95
N PHE A 88 4.03 14.02 6.30
CA PHE A 88 3.46 13.10 7.30
C PHE A 88 3.47 13.65 8.73
N ALA A 89 4.26 14.69 9.03
CA ALA A 89 4.30 15.29 10.36
C ALA A 89 3.02 16.07 10.69
N ASN A 90 2.30 16.54 9.67
CA ASN A 90 1.03 17.27 9.80
C ASN A 90 -0.18 16.43 9.37
N ALA A 91 -0.01 15.12 9.15
CA ALA A 91 -1.15 14.26 8.83
C ALA A 91 -2.11 14.29 10.03
N PRO A 92 -3.37 14.72 9.86
CA PRO A 92 -4.33 14.66 10.95
C PRO A 92 -4.41 13.21 11.42
N TYR A 93 -4.30 12.98 12.73
CA TYR A 93 -4.45 11.67 13.36
C TYR A 93 -5.88 11.16 13.15
N LEU A 94 -6.23 10.74 11.95
CA LEU A 94 -7.54 10.16 11.65
C LEU A 94 -7.49 8.67 11.94
N LEU A 95 -7.40 8.32 13.22
CA LEU A 95 -7.83 7.04 13.77
C LEU A 95 -8.31 7.24 15.21
N GLN A 96 -9.44 7.92 15.37
CA GLN A 96 -10.36 7.65 16.48
C GLN A 96 -11.63 7.10 15.86
N ASN A 97 -11.88 5.80 16.05
CA ASN A 97 -13.17 5.14 16.18
C ASN A 97 -12.94 3.68 16.58
#